data_AF-A0A3D2RY30-F1
#
_entry.id   AF-A0A3D2RY30-F1
#
_cell.length_a   1.000
_cell.length_b   1.000
_cell.length_c   1.000
_cell.angle_alpha   90.00
_cell.angle_beta   90.00
_cell.angle_gamma   90.00
#
_symmetry.space_group_name_H-M   'P 1'
#
loop_
_entity.id
_entity.type
_entity.pdbx_description
1 polymer ?
#
loop_
_entity_poly.entity_id
_entity_poly.type
_entity_poly.pdbx_seq_one_letter_code
_entity_poly.pdbx_strand_id
1 'polypeptide(L)'
;MAITDHDNITGAMEFSQAAKELGIKPIIGVEITLSYGLVEPSGTKHLPLDQPHITLLAENAVGYRNICLLTTRAHIDAEKRKYPNLDPALLKNHSQGIICLSGCRQGEISRLV
;
A
#
# COMPACT_ATOMS: atom_id res chain seq x y z
N MET A 1 3.00 15.97 -6.89
CA MET A 1 1.94 15.44 -5.99
C MET A 1 1.98 13.92 -6.04
N ALA A 2 1.52 13.24 -4.99
CA ALA A 2 1.39 11.78 -4.97
C ALA A 2 -0.08 11.37 -4.77
N ILE A 3 -0.51 10.30 -5.43
CA ILE A 3 -1.77 9.61 -5.15
C ILE A 3 -1.48 8.36 -4.33
N THR A 4 -2.20 8.17 -3.23
CA THR A 4 -2.04 7.05 -2.30
C THR A 4 -3.43 6.63 -1.82
N ASP A 5 -4.23 6.07 -2.73
CA ASP A 5 -5.58 5.60 -2.41
C ASP A 5 -5.53 4.40 -1.45
N HIS A 6 -6.62 4.20 -0.71
CA HIS A 6 -6.73 3.14 0.29
C HIS A 6 -6.96 1.79 -0.40
N ASP A 7 -6.02 0.87 -0.21
CA ASP A 7 -6.00 -0.51 -0.69
C ASP A 7 -6.12 -0.70 -2.21
N ASN A 8 -6.07 0.35 -3.03
CA ASN A 8 -6.23 0.23 -4.48
C ASN A 8 -5.39 1.26 -5.24
N ILE A 9 -5.30 1.06 -6.55
CA ILE A 9 -4.57 1.95 -7.47
C ILE A 9 -5.43 2.39 -8.67
N THR A 10 -6.76 2.30 -8.56
CA THR A 10 -7.64 2.48 -9.73
C THR A 10 -7.57 3.88 -10.30
N GLY A 11 -7.34 4.90 -9.47
CA GLY A 11 -7.20 6.29 -9.92
C GLY A 11 -5.83 6.65 -10.50
N ALA A 12 -4.87 5.71 -10.54
CA ALA A 12 -3.48 6.02 -10.91
C ALA A 12 -3.34 6.52 -12.36
N MET A 13 -4.13 5.98 -13.29
CA MET A 13 -4.05 6.35 -14.71
C MET A 13 -4.67 7.72 -14.95
N GLU A 14 -5.88 7.96 -14.45
CA GLU A 14 -6.58 9.24 -14.54
C GLU A 14 -5.76 10.35 -13.86
N PHE A 15 -5.22 10.09 -12.68
CA PHE A 15 -4.33 11.02 -11.98
C PHE A 15 -3.07 11.34 -12.79
N SER A 16 -2.44 10.33 -13.41
CA SER A 16 -1.25 10.54 -14.23
C SER A 16 -1.54 11.41 -15.46
N GLN A 17 -2.67 11.18 -16.11
CA GLN A 17 -3.08 11.96 -17.29
C GLN A 17 -3.38 13.41 -16.92
N ALA A 18 -4.20 13.63 -15.89
CA ALA A 18 -4.55 14.97 -15.42
C ALA A 18 -3.33 15.76 -14.92
N ALA A 19 -2.44 15.11 -14.16
CA ALA A 19 -1.20 15.75 -13.69
C ALA A 19 -0.29 16.16 -14.86
N LYS A 20 -0.19 15.30 -15.89
CA LYS A 20 0.60 15.57 -17.09
C LYS A 20 0.05 16.77 -17.87
N GLU A 21 -1.26 16.90 -18.04
CA GLU A 21 -1.90 18.05 -18.69
C GLU A 21 -1.58 19.37 -17.99
N LEU A 22 -1.39 19.33 -16.67
CA LEU A 22 -1.02 20.48 -15.84
C LEU A 22 0.50 20.69 -15.70
N GLY A 23 1.34 19.89 -16.37
CA GLY A 23 2.80 19.95 -16.23
C GLY A 23 3.33 19.53 -14.86
N ILE A 24 2.52 18.84 -14.05
CA ILE A 24 2.88 18.35 -12.72
C ILE A 24 3.43 16.93 -12.86
N LYS A 25 4.59 16.66 -12.26
CA LYS A 25 5.11 15.28 -12.17
C LYS A 25 4.20 14.45 -11.23
N PRO A 26 3.51 13.40 -11.74
CA PRO A 26 2.75 12.50 -10.88
C PRO A 26 3.69 11.54 -10.15
N ILE A 27 3.33 11.21 -8.91
CA ILE A 27 3.95 10.12 -8.14
C ILE A 27 2.81 9.14 -7.82
N ILE A 28 3.00 7.87 -8.18
CA ILE A 28 2.00 6.83 -7.93
C ILE A 28 2.39 6.05 -6.68
N GLY A 29 1.42 5.83 -5.81
CA GLY A 29 1.58 5.05 -4.60
C GLY A 29 0.27 4.40 -4.18
N VAL A 30 0.28 3.86 -2.97
CA VAL A 30 -0.89 3.24 -2.32
C VAL A 30 -0.73 3.36 -0.81
N GLU A 31 -1.83 3.58 -0.09
CA GLU A 31 -1.91 3.30 1.33
C GLU A 31 -2.55 1.92 1.49
N ILE A 32 -1.78 0.91 1.87
CA ILE A 32 -2.25 -0.47 1.94
C ILE A 32 -2.42 -0.91 3.40
N THR A 33 -3.54 -1.55 3.66
CA THR A 33 -3.88 -2.22 4.91
C THR A 33 -3.09 -3.52 4.99
N LEU A 34 -2.47 -3.76 6.13
CA LEU A 34 -1.72 -4.97 6.44
C LEU A 34 -2.58 -5.92 7.29
N SER A 35 -2.50 -7.22 7.04
CA SER A 35 -3.25 -8.21 7.81
C SER A 35 -2.78 -8.29 9.28
N TYR A 36 -1.50 -8.00 9.51
CA TYR A 36 -0.84 -7.85 10.82
C TYR A 36 0.31 -6.84 10.71
N GLY A 37 0.93 -6.46 11.84
CA GLY A 37 2.06 -5.53 11.88
C GLY A 37 3.35 -6.09 11.25
N LEU A 38 4.23 -5.21 10.78
CA LEU A 38 5.55 -5.55 10.24
C LEU A 38 6.44 -6.27 11.25
N VAL A 39 6.25 -6.03 12.56
CA VAL A 39 7.02 -6.71 13.63
C VAL A 39 6.23 -7.76 14.40
N GLU A 40 4.97 -8.00 14.02
CA GLU A 40 4.14 -9.01 14.67
C GLU A 40 4.41 -10.42 14.11
N PRO A 41 4.18 -11.49 14.90
CA PRO A 41 4.21 -12.84 14.39
C PRO A 41 3.20 -13.05 13.26
N SER A 42 3.61 -13.79 12.21
CA SER A 42 2.72 -14.14 11.11
C SER A 42 1.48 -14.88 11.61
N GLY A 43 0.32 -14.50 11.10
CA GLY A 43 -0.98 -15.04 11.51
C GLY A 43 -1.61 -14.34 12.72
N THR A 44 -1.01 -13.27 13.25
CA THR A 44 -1.66 -12.38 14.22
C THR A 44 -2.97 -11.85 13.62
N LYS A 45 -4.05 -11.92 14.40
CA LYS A 45 -5.39 -11.54 13.94
C LYS A 45 -5.79 -10.19 14.50
N HIS A 46 -6.08 -9.25 13.61
CA HIS A 46 -6.72 -7.98 13.94
C HIS A 46 -8.14 -7.94 13.43
N LEU A 47 -9.00 -7.19 14.11
CA LEU A 47 -10.26 -6.78 13.52
C LEU A 47 -9.98 -5.85 12.33
N PRO A 48 -10.83 -5.81 11.30
CA PRO A 48 -10.55 -5.01 10.10
C PRO A 48 -10.25 -3.53 10.35
N LEU A 49 -10.83 -2.93 11.40
CA LEU A 49 -10.59 -1.52 11.75
C LEU A 49 -9.26 -1.31 12.49
N ASP A 50 -8.70 -2.37 13.05
CA ASP A 50 -7.47 -2.37 13.84
C ASP A 50 -6.27 -2.86 13.00
N GLN A 51 -6.40 -3.01 11.69
CA GLN A 51 -5.31 -3.46 10.81
C GLN A 51 -4.37 -2.30 10.43
N PRO A 52 -3.03 -2.44 10.58
CA PRO A 52 -2.09 -1.34 10.34
C PRO A 52 -2.01 -0.93 8.88
N HIS A 53 -1.81 0.36 8.62
CA HIS A 53 -1.62 0.89 7.27
C HIS A 53 -0.14 1.15 6.99
N ILE A 54 0.26 0.99 5.73
CA ILE A 54 1.59 1.37 5.25
C ILE A 54 1.47 2.14 3.93
N THR A 55 2.23 3.22 3.81
CA THR A 55 2.22 4.06 2.60
C THR A 55 3.43 3.74 1.74
N LEU A 56 3.17 3.36 0.49
CA LEU A 56 4.19 2.96 -0.49
C LEU A 56 4.13 3.88 -1.70
N LEU A 57 5.29 4.30 -2.21
CA LEU A 57 5.43 5.12 -3.42
C LEU A 57 6.30 4.39 -4.44
N ALA A 58 5.91 4.39 -5.70
CA ALA A 58 6.72 3.88 -6.79
C ALA A 58 7.83 4.88 -7.13
N GLU A 59 9.09 4.48 -6.95
CA GLU A 59 10.26 5.25 -7.37
C GLU A 59 10.46 5.16 -8.89
N ASN A 60 10.14 4.00 -9.47
CA ASN A 60 10.34 3.68 -10.88
C ASN A 60 9.33 2.64 -11.38
N ALA A 61 9.45 2.21 -12.63
CA ALA A 61 8.54 1.25 -13.25
C ALA A 61 8.53 -0.13 -12.57
N VAL A 62 9.66 -0.57 -11.99
CA VAL A 62 9.72 -1.82 -11.20
C VAL A 62 8.92 -1.66 -9.91
N GLY A 63 9.08 -0.52 -9.23
CA GLY A 63 8.28 -0.15 -8.07
C GLY A 63 6.79 -0.14 -8.34
N TYR A 64 6.36 0.48 -9.44
CA TYR A 64 4.96 0.51 -9.85
C TYR A 64 4.42 -0.91 -10.08
N ARG A 65 5.15 -1.75 -10.81
CA ARG A 65 4.78 -3.16 -11.01
C ARG A 65 4.64 -3.92 -9.70
N ASN A 66 5.56 -3.69 -8.75
CA ASN A 66 5.51 -4.33 -7.44
C ASN A 66 4.31 -3.84 -6.63
N ILE A 67 4.00 -2.54 -6.64
CA ILE A 67 2.78 -2.01 -6.01
C ILE A 67 1.53 -2.66 -6.60
N CYS A 68 1.41 -2.76 -7.93
CA CYS A 68 0.27 -3.44 -8.57
C CYS A 68 0.11 -4.89 -8.09
N LEU A 69 1.22 -5.62 -7.97
CA LEU A 69 1.22 -7.00 -7.48
C LEU A 69 0.79 -7.08 -6.02
N LEU A 70 1.35 -6.24 -5.15
CA LEU A 70 1.01 -6.20 -3.72
C LEU A 70 -0.46 -5.85 -3.51
N THR A 71 -0.97 -4.83 -4.21
CA THR A 71 -2.39 -4.46 -4.17
C THR A 71 -3.29 -5.58 -4.66
N THR A 72 -2.88 -6.32 -5.69
CA THR A 72 -3.61 -7.49 -6.19
C THR A 72 -3.63 -8.62 -5.16
N ARG A 73 -2.48 -8.90 -4.53
CA ARG A 73 -2.36 -9.90 -3.46
C ARG A 73 -3.23 -9.57 -2.27
N ALA A 74 -3.26 -8.30 -1.85
CA ALA A 74 -4.12 -7.83 -0.77
C ALA A 74 -5.61 -8.09 -1.02
N HIS A 75 -6.05 -8.12 -2.29
CA HIS A 75 -7.43 -8.44 -2.65
C HIS A 75 -7.69 -9.94 -2.81
N ILE A 76 -6.77 -10.67 -3.45
CA ILE A 76 -6.96 -12.09 -3.77
C ILE A 76 -6.80 -12.97 -2.53
N ASP A 77 -5.82 -12.65 -1.69
CA ASP A 77 -5.44 -13.50 -0.57
C ASP A 77 -6.21 -13.16 0.72
N ALA A 78 -6.96 -12.05 0.74
CA ALA A 78 -7.77 -11.64 1.88
C ALA A 78 -9.00 -12.57 2.08
N GLU A 79 -9.26 -12.92 3.35
CA GLU A 79 -10.42 -13.77 3.72
C GLU A 79 -11.77 -13.17 3.33
N LYS A 80 -11.87 -11.84 3.30
CA LYS A 80 -13.11 -11.10 3.01
C LYS A 80 -12.87 -10.09 1.91
N ARG A 81 -13.58 -10.24 0.78
CA ARG A 81 -13.51 -9.31 -0.38
C ARG A 81 -13.69 -7.83 -0.02
N LYS A 82 -14.50 -7.52 1.00
CA LYS A 82 -14.77 -6.15 1.44
C LYS A 82 -13.57 -5.50 2.17
N TYR A 83 -12.65 -6.31 2.69
CA TYR A 83 -11.54 -5.87 3.53
C TYR A 83 -10.23 -6.43 2.95
N PRO A 84 -9.74 -5.89 1.82
CA PRO A 84 -8.43 -6.24 1.32
C PRO A 84 -7.37 -5.95 2.39
N ASN A 85 -6.42 -6.87 2.55
CA ASN A 85 -5.28 -6.68 3.44
C ASN A 85 -4.10 -7.50 2.93
N LEU A 86 -2.92 -6.91 2.99
CA LEU A 86 -1.69 -7.52 2.53
C LEU A 86 -1.02 -8.29 3.67
N ASP A 87 -0.54 -9.50 3.41
CA ASP A 87 0.45 -10.15 4.27
C ASP A 87 1.79 -9.38 4.23
N PRO A 88 2.24 -8.76 5.34
CA PRO A 88 3.52 -8.06 5.42
C PRO A 88 4.73 -8.83 4.90
N ALA A 89 4.72 -10.16 4.99
CA ALA A 89 5.82 -11.01 4.53
C ALA A 89 6.09 -10.86 3.02
N LEU A 90 5.08 -10.47 2.23
CA LEU A 90 5.21 -10.23 0.79
C LEU A 90 6.02 -8.97 0.46
N LEU A 91 6.06 -7.97 1.35
CA LEU A 91 6.79 -6.72 1.13
C LEU A 91 8.29 -6.98 0.89
N LYS A 92 8.88 -7.91 1.64
CA LYS A 92 10.31 -8.24 1.52
C LYS A 92 10.69 -8.67 0.10
N ASN A 93 9.85 -9.47 -0.54
CA ASN A 93 10.10 -10.05 -1.86
C ASN A 93 9.76 -9.08 -3.02
N HIS A 94 9.06 -7.98 -2.74
CA HIS A 94 8.55 -7.03 -3.73
C HIS A 94 8.92 -5.57 -3.40
N SER A 95 10.00 -5.35 -2.66
CA SER A 95 10.43 -4.02 -2.19
C SER A 95 11.22 -3.20 -3.22
N GLN A 96 11.73 -3.84 -4.28
CA GLN A 96 12.56 -3.15 -5.26
C GLN A 96 11.81 -1.99 -5.93
N GLY A 97 12.43 -0.80 -5.92
CA GLY A 97 11.86 0.41 -6.53
C GLY A 97 10.68 1.02 -5.76
N ILE A 98 10.43 0.58 -4.53
CA ILE A 98 9.39 1.15 -3.66
C ILE A 98 10.04 1.99 -2.56
N ILE A 99 9.53 3.21 -2.38
CA ILE A 99 9.79 4.04 -1.21
C ILE A 99 8.68 3.78 -0.20
N CYS A 100 9.06 3.41 1.03
CA CYS A 100 8.13 3.14 2.13
C CYS A 100 8.16 4.28 3.15
N LEU A 101 6.98 4.75 3.58
CA LEU A 101 6.84 5.73 4.67
C LEU A 101 6.32 5.04 5.94
N SER A 102 6.44 5.70 7.10
CA SER A 102 6.03 5.17 8.40
C SER A 102 4.53 4.95 8.58
N GLY A 103 3.71 5.34 7.60
CA GLY A 103 2.25 5.24 7.62
C GLY A 103 1.57 6.44 8.28
N CYS A 104 0.23 6.39 8.34
CA CYS A 104 -0.60 7.42 8.94
C CYS A 104 -0.75 7.22 10.46
N ARG A 105 -1.76 7.85 11.08
CA ARG A 105 -2.13 7.60 12.49
C ARG A 105 -2.49 6.13 12.74
N GLN A 106 -3.04 5.46 11.73
CA GLN A 106 -3.39 4.04 11.75
C GLN A 106 -2.21 3.16 11.30
N GLY A 107 -1.04 3.73 11.01
CA GLY A 107 0.20 2.98 10.74
C GLY A 107 0.78 2.36 12.00
N GLU A 108 1.54 1.28 11.85
CA GLU A 108 2.05 0.49 12.97
C GLU A 108 2.86 1.33 13.97
N ILE A 109 3.82 2.12 13.49
CA ILE A 109 4.68 2.95 14.37
C ILE A 109 3.84 3.94 15.20
N SER A 110 2.87 4.60 14.57
CA SER A 110 2.02 5.60 15.22
C SER A 110 1.12 5.02 16.31
N ARG A 111 0.87 3.71 16.31
CA ARG A 111 0.04 3.03 17.33
C ARG A 111 0.84 2.61 18.56
N LEU A 112 2.17 2.65 18.49
CA LEU A 112 3.04 2.26 19.60
C LEU A 112 3.25 3.40 20.61
N VAL A 113 2.72 4.60 20.33
CA VAL A 113 2.90 5.83 21.13
C VAL A 113 1.60 6.38 21.66
#